data_AF-A0A285JYM2-F1
#
_entry.id   AF-A0A285JYM2-F1
#
_cell.length_a   1.000
_cell.length_b   1.000
_cell.length_c   1.000
_cell.angle_alpha   90.00
_cell.angle_beta   90.00
_cell.angle_gamma   90.00
#
_symmetry.space_group_name_H-M   'P 1'
#
loop_
_entity.id
_entity.type
_entity.pdbx_description
1 polymer ?
#
loop_
_entity_poly.entity_id
_entity_poly.type
_entity_poly.pdbx_seq_one_letter_code
_entity_poly.pdbx_strand_id
1 'polypeptide(L)'
;MSNRTLGDLVEAFTDDLGAPPTLGEVLEILVYGVSAAPSARIEALVGTWRYRPSSDSRVATLNDAAFVHAAALLAGVAVDEAATVLLPLVQAEHFADVDGAAVTELVVRAPKRHESRSGDVLAIPLPNGRYRIAVVLTRNRFGTAIGPLRGTFLTPRTPAVPVHGVTRHIYTDDAAIAEGRWRIVGHDDRLRQRFPAEPEIYHRYAGGETAAGVLRPLDAAEEKAVGLDDPSFSQAYSSEEVDAMLGGNDPRWA
;
A
#
# COMPACT_ATOMS: atom_id res chain seq x y z
N MET A 1 16.64 -14.25 27.31
CA MET A 1 15.81 -14.19 26.10
C MET A 1 14.48 -14.82 26.47
N SER A 2 13.41 -14.03 26.67
CA SER A 2 12.09 -14.62 26.97
C SER A 2 11.68 -15.53 25.82
N ASN A 3 11.27 -16.75 26.17
CA ASN A 3 10.56 -17.63 25.26
C ASN A 3 9.29 -16.89 24.85
N ARG A 4 9.23 -16.39 23.61
CA ARG A 4 8.04 -15.71 23.09
C ARG A 4 7.06 -16.80 22.67
N THR A 5 5.87 -16.85 23.27
CA THR A 5 4.91 -17.91 22.97
C THR A 5 3.64 -17.32 22.36
N LEU A 6 2.93 -18.12 21.57
CA LEU A 6 1.60 -17.75 21.11
C LEU A 6 0.61 -17.68 22.29
N GLY A 7 0.84 -18.47 23.34
CA GLY A 7 0.14 -18.38 24.62
C GLY A 7 0.10 -16.97 25.21
N ASP A 8 1.21 -16.21 25.17
CA ASP A 8 1.23 -14.83 25.69
C ASP A 8 0.25 -13.91 24.93
N LEU A 9 0.09 -14.12 23.62
CA LEU A 9 -0.88 -13.39 22.80
C LEU A 9 -2.31 -13.81 23.16
N VAL A 10 -2.55 -15.12 23.32
CA VAL A 10 -3.87 -15.67 23.68
C VAL A 10 -4.30 -15.21 25.08
N GLU A 11 -3.37 -15.16 26.03
CA GLU A 11 -3.57 -14.64 27.39
C GLU A 11 -3.92 -13.15 27.34
N ALA A 12 -3.11 -12.32 26.67
CA ALA A 12 -3.38 -10.90 26.53
C ALA A 12 -4.75 -10.60 25.88
N PHE A 13 -5.14 -11.39 24.86
CA PHE A 13 -6.46 -11.27 24.25
C PHE A 13 -7.58 -11.61 25.25
N THR A 14 -7.39 -12.68 26.03
CA THR A 14 -8.38 -13.16 27.00
C THR A 14 -8.54 -12.18 28.17
N ASP A 15 -7.44 -11.59 28.63
CA ASP A 15 -7.43 -10.56 29.68
C ASP A 15 -8.21 -9.31 29.25
N ASP A 16 -8.07 -8.91 27.98
CA ASP A 16 -8.75 -7.73 27.43
C ASP A 16 -10.26 -7.95 27.23
N LEU A 17 -10.65 -9.09 26.66
CA LEU A 17 -12.03 -9.32 26.20
C LEU A 17 -12.81 -10.32 27.07
N GLY A 18 -12.19 -10.88 28.09
CA GLY A 18 -12.79 -11.83 29.04
C GLY A 18 -13.14 -13.19 28.44
N ALA A 19 -12.67 -13.51 27.24
CA ALA A 19 -12.93 -14.77 26.55
C ALA A 19 -11.79 -15.11 25.57
N PRO A 20 -11.51 -16.41 25.34
CA PRO A 20 -10.48 -16.82 24.41
C PRO A 20 -10.75 -16.30 22.99
N PRO A 21 -9.70 -16.06 22.19
CA PRO A 21 -9.85 -15.73 20.79
C PRO A 21 -10.28 -16.95 19.98
N THR A 22 -10.96 -16.69 18.88
CA THR A 22 -11.11 -17.64 17.77
C THR A 22 -9.78 -17.78 17.01
N LEU A 23 -9.63 -18.84 16.22
CA LEU A 23 -8.46 -18.98 15.34
C LEU A 23 -8.36 -17.78 14.38
N GLY A 24 -9.50 -17.33 13.82
CA GLY A 24 -9.54 -16.20 12.91
C GLY A 24 -8.98 -14.90 13.49
N GLU A 25 -9.32 -14.59 14.75
CA GLU A 25 -8.83 -13.39 15.44
C GLU A 25 -7.32 -13.45 15.70
N VAL A 26 -6.80 -14.61 16.10
CA VAL A 26 -5.34 -14.79 16.28
C VAL A 26 -4.61 -14.61 14.95
N LEU A 27 -5.09 -15.21 13.86
CA LEU A 27 -4.49 -15.05 12.54
C LEU A 27 -4.54 -13.60 12.05
N GLU A 28 -5.60 -12.87 12.34
CA GLU A 28 -5.74 -11.45 12.01
C GLU A 28 -4.69 -10.60 12.75
N ILE A 29 -4.48 -10.81 14.05
CA ILE A 29 -3.46 -10.08 14.83
C ILE A 29 -2.05 -10.45 14.35
N LEU A 30 -1.78 -11.73 14.08
CA LEU A 30 -0.48 -12.19 13.61
C LEU A 30 -0.08 -11.57 12.26
N VAL A 31 -1.03 -11.23 11.39
CA VAL A 31 -0.74 -10.50 10.15
C VAL A 31 -0.02 -9.17 10.41
N TYR A 32 -0.36 -8.46 11.48
CA TYR A 32 0.31 -7.18 11.82
C TYR A 32 1.78 -7.37 12.21
N GLY A 33 2.16 -8.55 12.70
CA GLY A 33 3.57 -8.89 12.96
C GLY A 33 4.36 -9.20 11.69
N VAL A 34 3.70 -9.54 10.58
CA VAL A 34 4.33 -9.80 9.28
C VAL A 34 4.67 -8.46 8.60
N SER A 35 5.81 -7.87 8.97
CA SER A 35 6.25 -6.51 8.62
C SER A 35 6.27 -6.11 7.13
N ALA A 36 6.10 -7.03 6.15
CA ALA A 36 6.32 -6.71 4.73
C ALA A 36 5.04 -6.56 3.87
N ALA A 37 3.84 -6.68 4.44
CA ALA A 37 2.61 -6.55 3.66
C ALA A 37 1.40 -6.14 4.53
N PRO A 38 1.02 -4.84 4.56
CA PRO A 38 -0.16 -4.36 5.30
C PRO A 38 -1.50 -4.94 4.82
N SER A 39 -1.48 -5.76 3.76
CA SER A 39 -2.65 -6.52 3.27
C SER A 39 -2.39 -8.01 3.12
N ALA A 40 -1.34 -8.54 3.76
CA ALA A 40 -1.17 -9.99 3.86
C ALA A 40 -2.33 -10.60 4.62
N ARG A 41 -2.60 -11.87 4.33
CA ARG A 41 -3.54 -12.68 5.09
C ARG A 41 -2.91 -14.01 5.43
N ILE A 42 -3.15 -14.49 6.63
CA ILE A 42 -2.82 -15.86 7.00
C ILE A 42 -4.10 -16.68 6.88
N GLU A 43 -4.04 -17.71 6.05
CA GLU A 43 -5.14 -18.65 5.86
C GLU A 43 -4.78 -19.97 6.53
N ALA A 44 -5.77 -20.66 7.09
CA ALA A 44 -5.59 -21.96 7.73
C ALA A 44 -6.39 -23.06 7.02
N LEU A 45 -5.82 -24.27 7.02
CA LEU A 45 -6.52 -25.52 6.77
C LEU A 45 -6.71 -26.23 8.10
N VAL A 46 -7.94 -26.64 8.39
CA VAL A 46 -8.30 -27.40 9.60
C VAL A 46 -8.71 -28.80 9.14
N GLY A 47 -7.88 -29.80 9.42
CA GLY A 47 -7.98 -31.12 8.81
C GLY A 47 -7.89 -31.04 7.30
N THR A 48 -9.03 -31.18 6.62
CA THR A 48 -9.16 -31.16 5.14
C THR A 48 -9.95 -29.97 4.61
N TRP A 49 -10.48 -29.10 5.47
CA TRP A 49 -11.32 -27.97 5.06
C TRP A 49 -10.64 -26.64 5.35
N ARG A 50 -10.89 -25.67 4.47
CA ARG A 50 -10.35 -24.32 4.62
C ARG A 50 -11.12 -23.58 5.70
N TYR A 51 -10.39 -23.11 6.72
CA TYR A 51 -10.98 -22.36 7.80
C TYR A 51 -11.60 -21.05 7.30
N ARG A 52 -12.78 -20.75 7.83
CA ARG A 52 -13.55 -19.54 7.57
C ARG A 52 -14.04 -19.04 8.92
N PRO A 53 -13.60 -17.86 9.39
CA PRO A 53 -14.13 -17.30 10.63
C PRO A 53 -15.64 -17.08 10.50
N SER A 54 -16.39 -17.46 11.54
CA SER A 54 -17.86 -17.51 11.53
C SER A 54 -18.51 -16.22 12.06
N SER A 55 -17.74 -15.32 12.66
CA SER A 55 -18.22 -14.14 13.38
C SER A 55 -17.53 -12.84 12.94
N ASP A 56 -18.14 -11.71 13.29
CA ASP A 56 -17.46 -10.42 13.31
C ASP A 56 -16.28 -10.50 14.28
N SER A 57 -15.08 -10.20 13.79
CA SER A 57 -13.84 -10.21 14.56
C SER A 57 -13.88 -9.14 15.66
N ARG A 58 -13.41 -9.48 16.87
CA ARG A 58 -13.29 -8.54 17.99
C ARG A 58 -11.93 -7.84 18.04
N VAL A 59 -11.05 -8.08 17.06
CA VAL A 59 -9.69 -7.53 17.04
C VAL A 59 -9.68 -5.99 17.11
N ALA A 60 -10.67 -5.34 16.48
CA ALA A 60 -10.80 -3.88 16.51
C ALA A 60 -11.09 -3.29 17.91
N THR A 61 -11.45 -4.11 18.90
CA THR A 61 -11.72 -3.68 20.28
C THR A 61 -10.57 -3.93 21.25
N LEU A 62 -9.49 -4.57 20.80
CA LEU A 62 -8.31 -4.87 21.62
C LEU A 62 -7.48 -3.62 21.91
N ASN A 63 -6.71 -3.67 22.99
CA ASN A 63 -5.61 -2.74 23.21
C ASN A 63 -4.31 -3.20 22.49
N ASP A 64 -3.24 -2.42 22.63
CA ASP A 64 -1.97 -2.66 21.93
C ASP A 64 -1.20 -3.91 22.42
N ALA A 65 -1.51 -4.49 23.59
CA ALA A 65 -0.73 -5.56 24.19
C ALA A 65 -0.66 -6.80 23.29
N ALA A 66 -1.81 -7.26 22.78
CA ALA A 66 -1.87 -8.40 21.87
C ALA A 66 -1.05 -8.17 20.58
N PHE A 67 -1.09 -6.94 20.05
CA PHE A 67 -0.30 -6.56 18.87
C PHE A 67 1.20 -6.52 19.15
N VAL A 68 1.62 -6.08 20.34
CA VAL A 68 3.02 -6.12 20.76
C VAL A 68 3.53 -7.55 20.83
N HIS A 69 2.75 -8.48 21.39
CA HIS A 69 3.11 -9.91 21.41
C HIS A 69 3.20 -10.50 20.00
N ALA A 70 2.25 -10.19 19.12
CA ALA A 70 2.29 -10.63 17.73
C ALA A 70 3.51 -10.10 16.96
N ALA A 71 3.82 -8.81 17.11
CA ALA A 71 5.01 -8.21 16.51
C ALA A 71 6.30 -8.84 17.05
N ALA A 72 6.36 -9.13 18.35
CA ALA A 72 7.50 -9.79 18.97
C ALA A 72 7.69 -11.24 18.47
N LEU A 73 6.61 -11.99 18.25
CA LEU A 73 6.66 -13.37 17.73
C LEU A 73 7.28 -13.44 16.33
N LEU A 74 7.00 -12.46 15.48
CA LEU A 74 7.41 -12.44 14.08
C LEU A 74 8.60 -11.50 13.78
N ALA A 75 9.16 -10.87 14.81
CA ALA A 75 10.30 -9.98 14.67
C ALA A 75 11.50 -10.71 14.05
N GLY A 76 11.89 -10.30 12.84
CA GLY A 76 13.00 -10.89 12.08
C GLY A 76 12.64 -12.14 11.28
N VAL A 77 11.38 -12.55 11.24
CA VAL A 77 10.89 -13.67 10.43
C VAL A 77 10.53 -13.17 9.04
N ALA A 78 11.06 -13.81 7.99
CA ALA A 78 10.69 -13.48 6.61
C ALA A 78 9.24 -13.93 6.31
N VAL A 79 8.55 -13.22 5.41
CA VAL A 79 7.13 -13.48 5.12
C VAL A 79 6.87 -14.89 4.60
N ASP A 80 7.79 -15.40 3.78
CA ASP A 80 7.76 -16.75 3.22
C ASP A 80 8.07 -17.85 4.26
N GLU A 81 8.70 -17.49 5.38
CA GLU A 81 8.98 -18.39 6.50
C GLU A 81 7.89 -18.35 7.59
N ALA A 82 7.12 -17.27 7.65
CA ALA A 82 6.16 -17.02 8.73
C ALA A 82 5.15 -18.17 8.92
N ALA A 83 4.62 -18.76 7.84
CA ALA A 83 3.69 -19.88 7.95
C ALA A 83 4.31 -21.11 8.64
N THR A 84 5.56 -21.43 8.29
CA THR A 84 6.32 -22.56 8.85
C THR A 84 6.63 -22.34 10.33
N VAL A 85 6.97 -21.10 10.70
CA VAL A 85 7.27 -20.73 12.10
C VAL A 85 5.99 -20.74 12.95
N LEU A 86 4.88 -20.23 12.41
CA LEU A 86 3.63 -20.08 13.15
C LEU A 86 2.87 -21.40 13.33
N LEU A 87 2.95 -22.33 12.37
CA LEU A 87 2.17 -23.58 12.42
C LEU A 87 2.36 -24.37 13.72
N PRO A 88 3.58 -24.70 14.19
CA PRO A 88 3.74 -25.44 15.44
C PRO A 88 3.27 -24.65 16.67
N LEU A 89 3.31 -23.32 16.63
CA LEU A 89 2.80 -22.48 17.70
C LEU A 89 1.28 -22.51 17.74
N VAL A 90 0.63 -22.37 16.59
CA VAL A 90 -0.83 -22.49 16.45
C VAL A 90 -1.31 -23.89 16.87
N GLN A 91 -0.55 -24.94 16.53
CA GLN A 91 -0.87 -26.31 16.89
C GLN A 91 -0.79 -26.63 18.38
N ALA A 92 -0.06 -25.81 19.15
CA ALA A 92 0.10 -25.97 20.59
C ALA A 92 -1.03 -25.31 21.41
N GLU A 93 -1.90 -24.52 20.77
CA GLU A 93 -2.92 -23.72 21.44
C GLU A 93 -4.34 -24.29 21.25
N HIS A 94 -5.26 -23.82 22.09
CA HIS A 94 -6.70 -24.07 21.95
C HIS A 94 -7.44 -22.76 21.73
N PHE A 95 -8.21 -22.67 20.64
CA PHE A 95 -9.01 -21.49 20.31
C PHE A 95 -10.48 -21.73 20.65
N ALA A 96 -11.26 -20.65 20.71
CA ALA A 96 -12.68 -20.70 21.08
C ALA A 96 -13.54 -21.57 20.13
N ASP A 97 -13.12 -21.73 18.87
CA ASP A 97 -13.89 -22.37 17.82
C ASP A 97 -13.18 -23.56 17.15
N VAL A 98 -11.87 -23.72 17.37
CA VAL A 98 -11.03 -24.75 16.76
C VAL A 98 -9.95 -25.19 17.75
N ASP A 99 -9.69 -26.49 17.82
CA ASP A 99 -8.50 -27.00 18.47
C ASP A 99 -7.27 -26.77 17.56
N GLY A 100 -6.23 -26.12 18.06
CA GLY A 100 -5.03 -25.82 17.27
C GLY A 100 -4.39 -27.07 16.68
N ALA A 101 -4.44 -28.21 17.38
CA ALA A 101 -3.94 -29.49 16.89
C ALA A 101 -4.65 -29.96 15.59
N ALA A 102 -5.87 -29.46 15.31
CA ALA A 102 -6.58 -29.74 14.08
C ALA A 102 -6.12 -28.87 12.89
N VAL A 103 -5.33 -27.81 13.13
CA VAL A 103 -4.75 -26.97 12.07
C VAL A 103 -3.61 -27.72 11.40
N THR A 104 -3.80 -28.07 10.13
CA THR A 104 -2.85 -28.90 9.37
C THR A 104 -1.92 -28.07 8.49
N GLU A 105 -2.34 -26.86 8.10
CA GLU A 105 -1.59 -25.99 7.22
C GLU A 105 -1.89 -24.52 7.54
N LEU A 106 -0.85 -23.68 7.45
CA LEU A 106 -0.99 -22.22 7.37
C LEU A 106 -0.40 -21.75 6.03
N VAL A 107 -1.04 -20.77 5.42
CA VAL A 107 -0.55 -20.11 4.21
C VAL A 107 -0.57 -18.61 4.42
N VAL A 108 0.60 -17.99 4.43
CA VAL A 108 0.72 -16.53 4.38
C VAL A 108 0.59 -16.11 2.92
N ARG A 109 -0.53 -15.48 2.58
CA ARG A 109 -0.71 -14.88 1.27
C ARG A 109 -0.43 -13.39 1.38
N ALA A 110 0.75 -12.99 0.94
CA ALA A 110 0.95 -11.60 0.55
C ALA A 110 -0.04 -11.25 -0.58
N PRO A 111 -0.58 -10.02 -0.62
CA PRO A 111 -1.30 -9.54 -1.78
C PRO A 111 -0.38 -9.69 -2.99
N LYS A 112 -0.92 -10.08 -4.16
CA LYS A 112 -0.14 -10.01 -5.40
C LYS A 112 0.25 -8.55 -5.59
N ARG A 113 1.54 -8.23 -5.46
CA ARG A 113 2.03 -6.90 -5.79
C ARG A 113 1.67 -6.59 -7.23
N HIS A 114 0.90 -5.52 -7.42
CA HIS A 114 0.63 -5.02 -8.75
C HIS A 114 1.83 -4.17 -9.20
N GLU A 115 2.53 -4.62 -10.23
CA GLU A 115 3.56 -3.83 -10.87
C GLU A 115 2.91 -2.99 -11.98
N SER A 116 3.07 -1.67 -11.90
CA SER A 116 2.70 -0.78 -12.99
C SER A 116 3.78 -0.73 -14.07
N ARG A 117 3.34 -0.42 -15.28
CA ARG A 117 4.16 -0.16 -16.46
C ARG A 117 3.86 1.23 -17.00
N SER A 118 4.83 1.82 -17.71
CA SER A 118 4.58 3.05 -18.48
C SER A 118 3.37 2.87 -19.39
N GLY A 119 2.43 3.83 -19.33
CA GLY A 119 1.18 3.80 -20.08
C GLY A 119 -0.01 3.26 -19.27
N ASP A 120 0.21 2.62 -18.13
CA ASP A 120 -0.88 2.18 -17.26
C ASP A 120 -1.66 3.38 -16.71
N VAL A 121 -2.97 3.24 -16.66
CA VAL A 121 -3.89 4.27 -16.18
C VAL A 121 -4.34 3.89 -14.78
N LEU A 122 -4.09 4.77 -13.82
CA LEU A 122 -4.40 4.61 -12.41
C LEU A 122 -5.69 5.34 -12.07
N ALA A 123 -6.54 4.71 -11.28
CA ALA A 123 -7.63 5.36 -10.56
C ALA A 123 -7.26 5.49 -9.09
N ILE A 124 -7.12 6.75 -8.66
CA ILE A 124 -6.76 7.14 -7.30
C ILE A 124 -8.07 7.52 -6.59
N PRO A 125 -8.51 6.76 -5.57
CA PRO A 125 -9.77 7.03 -4.89
C PRO A 125 -9.70 8.32 -4.07
N LEU A 126 -10.81 9.06 -4.03
CA LEU A 126 -10.98 10.25 -3.21
C LEU A 126 -11.96 9.98 -2.06
N PRO A 127 -11.87 10.70 -0.92
CA PRO A 127 -12.76 10.50 0.23
C PRO A 127 -14.25 10.66 -0.08
N ASN A 128 -14.59 11.43 -1.12
CA ASN A 128 -15.97 11.67 -1.56
C ASN A 128 -16.52 10.58 -2.52
N GLY A 129 -15.82 9.45 -2.67
CA GLY A 129 -16.22 8.34 -3.55
C GLY A 129 -15.97 8.59 -5.05
N ARG A 130 -15.31 9.70 -5.40
CA ARG A 130 -14.84 9.95 -6.77
C ARG A 130 -13.40 9.47 -6.95
N TYR A 131 -12.88 9.64 -8.16
CA TYR A 131 -11.53 9.25 -8.52
C TYR A 131 -10.78 10.40 -9.20
N ARG A 132 -9.49 10.52 -8.92
CA ARG A 132 -8.54 11.11 -9.87
C ARG A 132 -8.02 10.03 -10.79
N ILE A 133 -7.71 10.42 -12.02
CA ILE A 133 -7.06 9.53 -12.99
C ILE A 133 -5.66 10.06 -13.23
N ALA A 134 -4.68 9.17 -13.23
CA ALA A 134 -3.31 9.48 -13.60
C ALA A 134 -2.79 8.42 -14.58
N VAL A 135 -1.79 8.77 -15.37
CA VAL A 135 -1.07 7.82 -16.23
C VAL A 135 0.36 7.63 -15.71
N VAL A 136 0.82 6.39 -15.68
CA VAL A 136 2.21 6.07 -15.34
C VAL A 136 3.09 6.46 -16.52
N LEU A 137 4.05 7.35 -16.28
CA LEU A 137 4.93 7.87 -17.32
C LEU A 137 6.19 7.02 -17.43
N THR A 138 6.87 6.83 -16.31
CA THR A 138 8.09 6.03 -16.21
C THR A 138 8.32 5.56 -14.78
N ARG A 139 9.17 4.56 -14.61
CA ARG A 139 9.72 4.11 -13.34
C ARG A 139 11.24 4.19 -13.44
N ASN A 140 11.87 4.86 -12.49
CA ASN A 140 13.32 5.05 -12.46
C ASN A 140 13.81 5.10 -11.01
N ARG A 141 15.08 5.50 -10.81
CA ARG A 141 15.70 5.55 -9.48
C ARG A 141 15.06 6.55 -8.51
N PHE A 142 14.25 7.49 -9.00
CA PHE A 142 13.51 8.45 -8.18
C PHE A 142 12.09 7.98 -7.84
N GLY A 143 11.70 6.79 -8.30
CA GLY A 143 10.37 6.21 -8.09
C GLY A 143 9.53 6.14 -9.36
N THR A 144 8.22 6.27 -9.20
CA THR A 144 7.22 6.23 -10.26
C THR A 144 6.80 7.64 -10.62
N ALA A 145 7.08 8.08 -11.85
CA ALA A 145 6.55 9.31 -12.38
C ALA A 145 5.11 9.08 -12.86
N ILE A 146 4.15 9.83 -12.32
CA ILE A 146 2.77 9.82 -12.78
C ILE A 146 2.38 11.19 -13.33
N GLY A 147 1.51 11.17 -14.33
CA GLY A 147 0.90 12.34 -14.95
C GLY A 147 -0.58 12.42 -14.58
N PRO A 148 -0.98 13.22 -13.58
CA PRO A 148 -2.38 13.38 -13.23
C PRO A 148 -3.16 14.08 -14.34
N LEU A 149 -4.38 13.62 -14.56
CA LEU A 149 -5.35 14.23 -15.45
C LEU A 149 -6.20 15.24 -14.68
N ARG A 150 -6.56 16.35 -15.33
CA ARG A 150 -7.44 17.36 -14.71
C ARG A 150 -8.85 16.81 -14.49
N GLY A 151 -9.50 17.27 -13.42
CA GLY A 151 -10.88 16.93 -13.05
C GLY A 151 -11.02 15.66 -12.19
N THR A 152 -12.27 15.38 -11.81
CA THR A 152 -12.66 14.22 -10.99
C THR A 152 -13.64 13.34 -11.75
N PHE A 153 -13.55 12.03 -11.56
CA PHE A 153 -14.29 11.02 -12.30
C PHE A 153 -15.18 10.22 -11.36
N LEU A 154 -16.40 9.90 -11.79
CA LEU A 154 -17.34 9.10 -11.00
C LEU A 154 -17.00 7.61 -11.03
N THR A 155 -16.31 7.15 -12.07
CA THR A 155 -15.99 5.73 -12.27
C THR A 155 -14.49 5.54 -12.44
N PRO A 156 -13.91 4.46 -11.86
CA PRO A 156 -12.51 4.13 -12.02
C PRO A 156 -12.29 3.44 -13.37
N ARG A 157 -12.29 4.22 -14.46
CA ARG A 157 -12.13 3.74 -15.84
C ARG A 157 -11.25 4.69 -16.63
N THR A 158 -10.54 4.18 -17.62
CA THR A 158 -9.83 5.03 -18.58
C THR A 158 -10.81 5.99 -19.26
N PRO A 159 -10.56 7.31 -19.25
CA PRO A 159 -11.43 8.29 -19.88
C PRO A 159 -11.54 8.05 -21.39
N ALA A 160 -12.76 7.96 -21.92
CA ALA A 160 -13.02 7.81 -23.35
C ALA A 160 -12.98 9.14 -24.13
N VAL A 161 -13.15 10.26 -23.42
CA VAL A 161 -13.26 11.62 -23.97
C VAL A 161 -11.87 12.27 -23.97
N PRO A 162 -11.52 13.14 -24.94
CA PRO A 162 -10.31 13.94 -24.84
C PRO A 162 -10.29 14.71 -23.52
N VAL A 163 -9.37 14.35 -22.65
CA VAL A 163 -9.15 15.03 -21.37
C VAL A 163 -8.57 16.40 -21.68
N HIS A 164 -9.25 17.49 -21.32
CA HIS A 164 -8.76 18.84 -21.58
C HIS A 164 -7.77 19.27 -20.50
N GLY A 165 -6.52 18.91 -20.70
CA GLY A 165 -5.40 19.37 -19.87
C GLY A 165 -4.77 18.26 -19.04
N VAL A 166 -3.45 18.30 -19.01
CA VAL A 166 -2.59 17.56 -18.09
C VAL A 166 -2.13 18.52 -17.00
N THR A 167 -1.92 18.02 -15.79
CA THR A 167 -1.18 18.77 -14.77
C THR A 167 0.32 18.51 -14.96
N ARG A 168 1.14 19.11 -14.10
CA ARG A 168 2.54 18.74 -14.01
C ARG A 168 2.68 17.28 -13.54
N HIS A 169 3.69 16.57 -14.03
CA HIS A 169 4.01 15.24 -13.52
C HIS A 169 4.63 15.31 -12.13
N ILE A 170 4.35 14.29 -11.33
CA ILE A 170 4.90 14.11 -9.99
C ILE A 170 5.57 12.74 -9.89
N TYR A 171 6.52 12.63 -8.98
CA TYR A 171 7.17 11.40 -8.57
C TYR A 171 6.55 10.89 -7.28
N THR A 172 6.37 9.58 -7.20
CA THR A 172 5.86 8.89 -6.01
C THR A 172 6.52 7.54 -5.82
N ASP A 173 6.48 7.00 -4.61
CA ASP A 173 6.73 5.58 -4.39
C ASP A 173 5.68 4.70 -5.11
N ASP A 174 5.89 3.39 -5.15
CA ASP A 174 4.97 2.43 -5.77
C ASP A 174 4.05 1.72 -4.78
N ALA A 175 4.00 2.15 -3.51
CA ALA A 175 3.31 1.44 -2.44
C ALA A 175 1.80 1.34 -2.70
N ALA A 176 1.11 2.46 -2.99
CA ALA A 176 -0.33 2.44 -3.24
C ALA A 176 -0.73 1.61 -4.47
N ILE A 177 0.13 1.55 -5.48
CA ILE A 177 -0.09 0.71 -6.66
C ILE A 177 0.11 -0.76 -6.27
N ALA A 178 1.22 -1.08 -5.61
CA ALA A 178 1.56 -2.45 -5.23
C ALA A 178 0.52 -3.08 -4.29
N GLU A 179 -0.04 -2.27 -3.38
CA GLU A 179 -1.13 -2.64 -2.45
C GLU A 179 -2.51 -2.66 -3.12
N GLY A 180 -2.64 -2.16 -4.34
CA GLY A 180 -3.91 -2.06 -5.06
C GLY A 180 -4.85 -0.96 -4.57
N ARG A 181 -4.39 -0.08 -3.68
CA ARG A 181 -5.12 1.14 -3.28
C ARG A 181 -5.37 2.04 -4.49
N TRP A 182 -4.37 2.16 -5.36
CA TRP A 182 -4.51 2.77 -6.68
C TRP A 182 -4.72 1.69 -7.73
N ARG A 183 -5.93 1.65 -8.28
CA ARG A 183 -6.32 0.59 -9.21
C ARG A 183 -5.78 0.91 -10.61
N ILE A 184 -5.12 -0.05 -11.25
CA ILE A 184 -4.88 0.00 -12.69
C ILE A 184 -6.20 -0.29 -13.41
N VAL A 185 -6.71 0.70 -14.16
CA VAL A 185 -8.03 0.65 -14.81
C VAL A 185 -7.95 0.53 -16.33
N GLY A 186 -6.73 0.56 -16.88
CA GLY A 186 -6.46 0.34 -18.29
C GLY A 186 -5.03 0.71 -18.65
N HIS A 187 -4.76 0.78 -19.94
CA HIS A 187 -3.46 1.16 -20.50
C HIS A 187 -3.71 2.03 -21.74
N ASP A 188 -3.11 3.21 -21.79
CA ASP A 188 -3.29 4.16 -22.90
C ASP A 188 -2.04 5.02 -23.14
N ASP A 189 -1.23 4.60 -24.12
CA ASP A 189 -0.05 5.35 -24.57
C ASP A 189 -0.38 6.76 -25.07
N ARG A 190 -1.58 7.01 -25.57
CA ARG A 190 -1.97 8.34 -26.07
C ARG A 190 -2.11 9.34 -24.91
N LEU A 191 -2.48 8.87 -23.72
CA LEU A 191 -2.48 9.69 -22.51
C LEU A 191 -1.04 9.96 -22.05
N ARG A 192 -0.17 8.94 -22.07
CA ARG A 192 1.26 9.09 -21.73
C ARG A 192 1.96 10.10 -22.63
N GLN A 193 1.69 10.07 -23.94
CA GLN A 193 2.29 10.98 -24.94
C GLN A 193 1.94 12.46 -24.74
N ARG A 194 1.02 12.79 -23.83
CA ARG A 194 0.71 14.18 -23.46
C ARG A 194 1.70 14.77 -22.46
N PHE A 195 2.57 13.95 -21.90
CA PHE A 195 3.64 14.32 -20.98
C PHE A 195 5.00 14.13 -21.66
N PRO A 196 6.07 14.77 -21.15
CA PRO A 196 7.43 14.47 -21.59
C PRO A 196 7.72 12.97 -21.51
N ALA A 197 8.38 12.43 -22.54
CA ALA A 197 8.72 11.00 -22.60
C ALA A 197 9.67 10.59 -21.47
N GLU A 198 10.59 11.49 -21.10
CA GLU A 198 11.49 11.36 -19.97
C GLU A 198 11.27 12.54 -19.01
N PRO A 199 10.31 12.41 -18.07
CA PRO A 199 10.04 13.47 -17.11
C PRO A 199 11.25 13.72 -16.19
N GLU A 200 11.82 14.91 -16.24
CA GLU A 200 12.87 15.33 -15.30
C GLU A 200 12.29 15.47 -13.88
N ILE A 201 13.09 15.14 -12.87
CA ILE A 201 12.86 15.55 -11.48
C ILE A 201 13.60 16.87 -11.25
N TYR A 202 12.92 17.86 -10.70
CA TYR A 202 13.47 19.20 -10.52
C TYR A 202 13.86 19.41 -9.06
N HIS A 203 15.11 19.79 -8.86
CA HIS A 203 15.69 20.06 -7.56
C HIS A 203 15.87 21.57 -7.40
N ARG A 204 15.32 22.14 -6.32
CA ARG A 204 15.54 23.55 -6.02
C ARG A 204 17.05 23.79 -5.88
N TYR A 205 17.55 24.77 -6.62
CA TYR A 205 18.97 25.17 -6.69
C TYR A 205 19.94 24.19 -7.38
N ALA A 206 19.48 23.05 -7.91
CA ALA A 206 20.34 22.10 -8.62
C ALA A 206 19.94 21.82 -10.09
N GLY A 207 18.72 22.20 -10.48
CA GLY A 207 18.25 22.11 -11.86
C GLY A 207 17.35 20.89 -12.11
N GLY A 208 17.21 20.50 -13.38
CA GLY A 208 16.46 19.32 -13.80
C GLY A 208 17.37 18.10 -13.88
N GLU A 209 16.92 16.96 -13.37
CA GLU A 209 17.63 15.69 -13.43
C GLU A 209 16.82 14.66 -14.23
N THR A 210 17.44 14.09 -15.26
CA THR A 210 16.83 13.04 -16.09
C THR A 210 16.82 11.70 -15.37
N ALA A 211 16.05 10.73 -15.87
CA ALA A 211 16.02 9.36 -15.34
C ALA A 211 17.41 8.67 -15.32
N ALA A 212 18.30 9.04 -16.24
CA ALA A 212 19.69 8.57 -16.29
C ALA A 212 20.60 9.23 -15.26
N GLY A 213 20.11 10.24 -14.53
CA GLY A 213 20.88 10.98 -13.55
C GLY A 213 21.70 12.14 -14.11
N VAL A 214 21.43 12.54 -15.34
CA VAL A 214 22.10 13.69 -15.95
C VAL A 214 21.42 14.95 -15.42
N LEU A 215 22.20 15.77 -14.72
CA LEU A 215 21.79 17.10 -14.27
C LEU A 215 21.93 18.11 -15.39
N ARG A 216 20.89 18.94 -15.55
CA ARG A 216 20.81 20.03 -16.50
C ARG A 216 20.48 21.32 -15.74
N PRO A 217 21.31 22.36 -15.85
CA PRO A 217 20.98 23.67 -15.28
C PRO A 217 19.74 24.22 -15.97
N LEU A 218 18.89 24.88 -15.19
CA LEU A 218 17.73 25.61 -15.69
C LEU A 218 18.06 27.10 -15.79
N ASP A 219 17.48 27.77 -16.78
CA ASP A 219 17.45 29.22 -16.80
C ASP A 219 16.33 29.79 -15.91
N ALA A 220 16.38 31.09 -15.60
CA ALA A 220 15.41 31.73 -14.71
C ALA A 220 13.97 31.69 -15.24
N ALA A 221 13.79 31.60 -16.57
CA ALA A 221 12.45 31.51 -17.16
C ALA A 221 11.88 30.09 -16.99
N GLU A 222 12.71 29.05 -17.17
CA GLU A 222 12.38 27.67 -16.87
C GLU A 222 12.09 27.47 -15.38
N GLU A 223 12.93 27.98 -14.49
CA GLU A 223 12.71 27.88 -13.03
C GLU A 223 11.35 28.45 -12.63
N LYS A 224 10.99 29.62 -13.17
CA LYS A 224 9.69 30.26 -12.94
C LYS A 224 8.53 29.49 -13.58
N ALA A 225 8.69 28.97 -14.80
CA ALA A 225 7.65 28.20 -15.48
C ALA A 225 7.35 26.88 -14.77
N VAL A 226 8.38 26.27 -14.20
CA VAL A 226 8.30 25.08 -13.36
C VAL A 226 7.70 25.45 -11.99
N GLY A 227 7.96 26.65 -11.47
CA GLY A 227 7.52 27.10 -10.16
C GLY A 227 8.51 26.77 -9.06
N LEU A 228 9.81 26.70 -9.39
CA LEU A 228 10.89 26.47 -8.43
C LEU A 228 11.12 27.66 -7.49
N ASP A 229 10.60 28.84 -7.87
CA ASP A 229 10.57 30.06 -7.07
C ASP A 229 9.56 29.99 -5.91
N ASP A 230 8.57 29.09 -5.97
CA ASP A 230 7.67 28.81 -4.86
C ASP A 230 8.40 28.01 -3.76
N PRO A 231 8.53 28.53 -2.52
CA PRO A 231 9.20 27.84 -1.42
C PRO A 231 8.50 26.54 -0.99
N SER A 232 7.24 26.33 -1.36
CA SER A 232 6.47 25.11 -1.14
C SER A 232 6.60 24.07 -2.26
N PHE A 233 7.36 24.37 -3.32
CA PHE A 233 7.56 23.46 -4.43
C PHE A 233 8.13 22.11 -3.97
N SER A 234 7.42 21.04 -4.32
CA SER A 234 7.90 19.67 -4.31
C SER A 234 7.44 18.97 -5.59
N GLN A 235 8.12 17.89 -5.92
CA GLN A 235 7.75 17.01 -7.04
C GLN A 235 7.79 15.54 -6.65
N ALA A 236 8.44 15.19 -5.55
CA ALA A 236 8.46 13.85 -5.01
C ALA A 236 7.60 13.81 -3.76
N TYR A 237 6.67 12.86 -3.72
CA TYR A 237 5.68 12.69 -2.67
C TYR A 237 5.58 11.21 -2.31
N SER A 238 5.23 10.86 -1.07
CA SER A 238 4.79 9.50 -0.78
C SER A 238 3.42 9.25 -1.41
N SER A 239 3.04 7.98 -1.58
CA SER A 239 1.67 7.64 -2.02
C SER A 239 0.60 8.27 -1.12
N GLU A 240 0.80 8.34 0.20
CA GLU A 240 -0.14 8.99 1.12
C GLU A 240 -0.20 10.52 0.92
N GLU A 241 0.95 11.15 0.66
CA GLU A 241 0.99 12.58 0.37
C GLU A 241 0.28 12.91 -0.95
N VAL A 242 0.39 12.03 -1.95
CA VAL A 242 -0.37 12.16 -3.20
C VAL A 242 -1.87 12.02 -2.94
N ASP A 243 -2.30 11.04 -2.13
CA ASP A 243 -3.71 10.90 -1.74
C ASP A 243 -4.25 12.17 -1.06
N ALA A 244 -3.48 12.73 -0.12
CA ALA A 244 -3.84 13.97 0.58
C ALA A 244 -3.88 15.19 -0.37
N MET A 245 -2.87 15.32 -1.23
CA MET A 245 -2.73 16.41 -2.20
C MET A 245 -3.87 16.39 -3.23
N LEU A 246 -4.20 15.21 -3.77
CA LEU A 246 -5.25 15.04 -4.77
C LEU A 246 -6.66 15.00 -4.18
N GLY A 247 -6.78 14.64 -2.90
CA GLY A 247 -7.99 14.68 -2.07
C GLY A 247 -8.37 16.07 -1.60
N GLY A 248 -7.42 16.99 -1.50
CA GLY A 248 -7.64 18.38 -1.13
C GLY A 248 -8.24 19.24 -2.26
N ASN A 249 -8.82 20.38 -1.90
CA ASN A 249 -9.23 21.43 -2.84
C ASN A 249 -8.03 22.28 -3.30
N ASP A 250 -6.85 21.69 -3.49
CA ASP A 250 -5.70 22.45 -3.97
C ASP A 250 -5.95 22.87 -5.44
N PRO A 251 -6.03 24.17 -5.72
CA PRO A 251 -6.36 24.68 -7.05
C PRO A 251 -5.34 24.30 -8.12
N ARG A 252 -4.12 23.88 -7.74
CA ARG A 252 -3.12 23.36 -8.68
C ARG A 252 -3.54 22.04 -9.32
N TRP A 253 -4.41 21.28 -8.65
CA TRP A 253 -4.86 19.95 -9.06
C TRP A 253 -6.37 19.89 -9.34
N ALA A 254 -7.11 20.99 -9.16
CA ALA A 254 -8.55 21.11 -9.43
C ALA A 254 -8.88 20.81 -10.91
#